data_AF-A0A6P8YY60-F1
#
_entry.id   AF-A0A6P8YY60-F1
#
_cell.length_a   1.000
_cell.length_b   1.000
_cell.length_c   1.000
_cell.angle_alpha   90.00
_cell.angle_beta   90.00
_cell.angle_gamma   90.00
#
_symmetry.space_group_name_H-M   'P 1'
#
loop_
_entity.id
_entity.type
_entity.pdbx_description
1 polymer ?
#
loop_
_entity_poly.entity_id
_entity_poly.type
_entity_poly.pdbx_seq_one_letter_code
_entity_poly.pdbx_strand_id
1 'polypeptide(L)'
;MANERTLPMLLLNLGGEMVYILEQRLQAQRVPQEKADKVLLDICRLLLHDRFMVELLVPQPLGHVAALRTFFRDLAHASIMRLDDDSMSKMWDLMTMAVKQQALRADSPGELLQATLNHIEYMGEHVPGVAAEAEQARQGLLAFYSRMPSGELQAVRYGVLNYLQGLAVRVSLYLKHGLQDMHGRLLVPKDGPVPPGCEPPGTMRIMDGGGREVDTVVQVLHFPAGGQFTSPARDAGPGGNTELGCNLYSEFEDPGGVATA
;
A
#
# COMPACT_ATOMS: atom_id res chain seq x y z
N MET A 1 3.91 20.76 -3.76
CA MET A 1 2.49 20.49 -3.49
C MET A 1 2.17 19.00 -3.41
N ALA A 2 2.08 18.23 -4.52
CA ALA A 2 1.72 16.80 -4.39
C ALA A 2 2.74 15.95 -3.62
N ASN A 3 4.05 16.19 -3.81
CA ASN A 3 5.11 15.50 -3.07
C ASN A 3 5.02 15.75 -1.54
N GLU A 4 4.51 16.92 -1.13
CA GLU A 4 4.34 17.29 0.29
C GLU A 4 3.14 16.60 0.93
N ARG A 5 2.31 15.90 0.15
CA ARG A 5 1.16 15.12 0.63
C ARG A 5 1.44 13.62 0.59
N THR A 6 2.68 13.21 0.36
CA THR A 6 3.05 11.78 0.26
C THR A 6 3.18 11.12 1.62
N LEU A 7 3.69 11.86 2.62
CA LEU A 7 4.06 11.29 3.92
C LEU A 7 2.91 10.59 4.64
N PRO A 8 1.66 11.12 4.70
CA PRO A 8 0.58 10.44 5.42
C PRO A 8 0.30 9.04 4.88
N MET A 9 0.11 8.88 3.57
CA MET A 9 -0.13 7.57 2.95
C MET A 9 1.07 6.64 3.11
N LEU A 10 2.30 7.13 2.95
CA LEU A 10 3.49 6.31 3.15
C LEU A 10 3.58 5.80 4.60
N LEU A 11 3.47 6.70 5.58
CA LEU A 11 3.63 6.38 6.99
C LEU A 11 2.52 5.46 7.49
N LEU A 12 1.26 5.75 7.15
CA LEU A 12 0.13 4.96 7.61
C LEU A 12 0.09 3.57 6.97
N ASN A 13 0.45 3.43 5.68
CA ASN A 13 0.59 2.12 5.07
C ASN A 13 1.72 1.30 5.71
N LEU A 14 2.87 1.93 5.99
CA LEU A 14 3.95 1.26 6.72
C LEU A 14 3.48 0.84 8.13
N GLY A 15 2.72 1.70 8.81
CA GLY A 15 2.13 1.40 10.13
C GLY A 15 1.13 0.25 10.09
N GLY A 16 0.28 0.20 9.07
CA GLY A 16 -0.63 -0.92 8.81
C GLY A 16 0.13 -2.24 8.64
N GLU A 17 1.12 -2.25 7.75
CA GLU A 17 1.98 -3.41 7.54
C GLU A 17 2.71 -3.84 8.82
N MET A 18 3.17 -2.87 9.63
CA MET A 18 3.79 -3.17 10.92
C MET A 18 2.83 -3.89 11.87
N VAL A 19 1.57 -3.43 11.96
CA VAL A 19 0.54 -4.06 12.78
C VAL A 19 0.27 -5.49 12.30
N TYR A 20 0.12 -5.72 10.99
CA TYR A 20 -0.06 -7.05 10.43
C TYR A 20 1.10 -7.99 10.75
N ILE A 21 2.33 -7.55 10.47
CA ILE A 21 3.53 -8.36 10.70
C ILE A 21 3.66 -8.70 12.19
N LEU A 22 3.35 -7.75 13.08
CA LEU A 22 3.45 -7.96 14.51
C LEU A 22 2.39 -8.91 15.03
N GLU A 23 1.15 -8.74 14.64
CA GLU A 23 0.06 -9.63 15.00
C GLU A 23 0.42 -11.09 14.64
N GLN A 24 0.88 -11.32 13.41
CA GLN A 24 1.28 -12.66 12.98
C GLN A 24 2.49 -13.21 13.75
N ARG A 25 3.49 -12.37 14.04
CA ARG A 25 4.65 -12.80 14.85
C ARG A 25 4.23 -13.16 16.27
N LEU A 26 3.34 -12.38 16.89
CA LEU A 26 2.83 -12.63 18.23
C LEU A 26 2.01 -13.93 18.28
N GLN A 27 1.18 -14.17 17.26
CA GLN A 27 0.43 -15.42 17.10
C GLN A 27 1.34 -16.63 16.90
N ALA A 28 2.31 -16.55 15.98
CA ALA A 28 3.27 -17.63 15.71
C ALA A 28 4.13 -18.00 16.94
N GLN A 29 4.45 -17.00 17.78
CA GLN A 29 5.16 -17.20 19.04
C GLN A 29 4.24 -17.64 20.19
N ARG A 30 2.93 -17.76 19.96
CA ARG A 30 1.91 -18.12 20.96
C ARG A 30 1.94 -17.20 22.18
N VAL A 31 2.14 -15.90 21.95
CA VAL A 31 2.10 -14.89 23.01
C VAL A 31 0.69 -14.84 23.60
N PRO A 32 0.52 -14.75 24.94
CA PRO A 32 -0.80 -14.61 25.55
C PRO A 32 -1.58 -13.43 24.96
N GLN A 33 -2.86 -13.64 24.65
CA GLN A 33 -3.70 -12.66 23.95
C GLN A 33 -3.66 -11.27 24.60
N GLU A 34 -3.81 -11.18 25.92
CA GLU A 34 -3.75 -9.91 26.65
C GLU A 34 -2.44 -9.14 26.43
N LYS A 35 -1.31 -9.84 26.31
CA LYS A 35 -0.02 -9.21 26.02
C LYS A 35 0.07 -8.80 24.55
N ALA A 36 -0.44 -9.62 23.63
CA ALA A 36 -0.48 -9.30 22.22
C ALA A 36 -1.34 -8.07 21.95
N ASP A 37 -2.55 -8.03 22.51
CA ASP A 37 -3.48 -6.90 22.46
C ASP A 37 -2.82 -5.63 22.99
N LYS A 38 -2.10 -5.72 24.12
CA LYS A 38 -1.39 -4.57 24.68
C LYS A 38 -0.30 -4.03 23.74
N VAL A 39 0.50 -4.91 23.11
CA VAL A 39 1.53 -4.50 22.16
C VAL A 39 0.92 -3.77 20.97
N LEU A 40 -0.12 -4.34 20.37
CA LEU A 40 -0.80 -3.75 19.21
C LEU A 40 -1.52 -2.44 19.57
N LEU A 41 -2.15 -2.39 20.75
CA LEU A 41 -2.81 -1.21 21.29
C LEU A 41 -1.83 -0.05 21.48
N ASP A 42 -0.67 -0.29 22.09
CA ASP A 42 0.35 0.74 22.32
C ASP A 42 0.84 1.35 20.98
N ILE A 43 1.02 0.51 19.95
CA ILE A 43 1.44 0.94 18.61
C ILE A 43 0.34 1.74 17.93
N CYS A 44 -0.89 1.21 17.90
CA CYS A 44 -2.02 1.87 17.24
C CYS A 44 -2.35 3.21 17.90
N ARG A 45 -2.28 3.30 19.24
CA ARG A 45 -2.49 4.56 19.96
C ARG A 45 -1.47 5.62 19.60
N LEU A 46 -0.22 5.26 19.36
CA LEU A 46 0.81 6.21 18.94
C LEU A 46 0.62 6.63 17.48
N LEU A 47 0.30 5.69 16.59
CA LEU A 47 0.08 5.97 15.15
C LEU A 47 -1.19 6.77 14.87
N LEU A 48 -2.25 6.56 15.65
CA LEU A 48 -3.56 7.17 15.44
C LEU A 48 -3.84 8.29 16.45
N HIS A 49 -2.85 8.69 17.25
CA HIS A 49 -3.03 9.75 18.24
C HIS A 49 -3.45 11.06 17.56
N ASP A 50 -4.49 11.72 18.09
CA ASP A 50 -5.10 12.91 17.49
C ASP A 50 -4.08 14.01 17.15
N ARG A 51 -3.17 14.32 18.08
CA ARG A 51 -2.11 15.32 17.84
C ARG A 51 -1.14 14.90 16.74
N PHE A 52 -0.80 13.61 16.69
CA PHE A 52 0.10 13.10 15.66
C PHE A 52 -0.59 13.14 14.29
N MET A 53 -1.86 12.76 14.21
CA MET A 53 -2.64 12.84 12.97
C MET A 53 -2.80 14.28 12.47
N VAL A 54 -3.06 15.24 13.37
CA VAL A 54 -3.12 16.67 13.02
C VAL A 54 -1.80 17.16 12.43
N GLU A 55 -0.66 16.78 13.00
CA GLU A 55 0.67 17.14 12.49
C GLU A 55 1.01 16.41 11.19
N LEU A 56 0.66 15.12 11.09
CA LEU A 56 0.90 14.28 9.92
C LEU A 56 0.14 14.82 8.70
N LEU A 57 -1.11 15.24 8.89
CA LEU A 57 -2.01 15.77 7.86
C LEU A 57 -1.77 17.27 7.56
N VAL A 58 -0.56 17.77 7.81
CA VAL A 58 -0.05 19.02 7.27
C VAL A 58 0.85 18.70 6.07
N PRO A 59 0.68 19.37 4.90
CA PRO A 59 1.58 19.17 3.78
C PRO A 59 3.04 19.46 4.16
N GLN A 60 3.91 18.47 4.02
CA GLN A 60 5.30 18.52 4.44
C GLN A 60 6.19 17.65 3.54
N PRO A 61 7.46 18.04 3.32
CA PRO A 61 8.37 17.27 2.49
C PRO A 61 8.65 15.89 3.12
N LEU A 62 8.95 14.92 2.27
CA LEU A 62 9.38 13.59 2.72
C LEU A 62 10.75 13.70 3.42
N GLY A 63 10.82 13.23 4.66
CA GLY A 63 12.09 13.04 5.38
C GLY A 63 12.89 11.87 4.82
N HIS A 64 14.18 11.79 5.14
CA HIS A 64 15.03 10.69 4.68
C HIS A 64 14.58 9.32 5.20
N VAL A 65 14.87 8.25 4.43
CA VAL A 65 14.60 6.85 4.78
C VAL A 65 15.10 6.49 6.19
N ALA A 66 16.27 7.00 6.57
CA ALA A 66 16.85 6.77 7.90
C ALA A 66 15.99 7.35 9.04
N ALA A 67 15.35 8.50 8.82
CA ALA A 67 14.47 9.12 9.82
C ALA A 67 13.19 8.32 10.00
N LEU A 68 12.57 7.87 8.89
CA LEU A 68 11.36 7.05 8.95
C LEU A 68 11.64 5.67 9.58
N ARG A 69 12.77 5.05 9.23
CA ARG A 69 13.23 3.81 9.86
C ARG A 69 13.45 3.98 11.37
N THR A 70 14.03 5.10 11.78
CA THR A 70 14.21 5.45 13.19
C THR A 70 12.88 5.62 13.90
N PHE A 71 11.93 6.34 13.30
CA PHE A 71 10.57 6.49 13.82
C PHE A 71 9.90 5.14 14.08
N PHE A 72 9.93 4.22 13.11
CA PHE A 72 9.30 2.89 13.28
C PHE A 72 10.03 2.00 14.30
N ARG A 73 11.35 2.12 14.42
CA ARG A 73 12.12 1.47 15.47
C ARG A 73 11.70 1.98 16.85
N ASP A 74 11.63 3.28 17.02
CA ASP A 74 11.27 3.89 18.30
C ASP A 74 9.80 3.60 18.66
N LEU A 75 8.92 3.56 17.66
CA LEU A 75 7.52 3.13 17.80
C LEU A 75 7.42 1.67 18.30
N ALA A 76 8.21 0.75 17.72
CA ALA A 76 8.22 -0.65 18.15
C ALA A 76 8.65 -0.79 19.61
N HIS A 77 9.68 -0.04 20.02
CA HIS A 77 10.23 -0.05 21.38
C HIS A 77 9.47 0.78 22.41
N ALA A 78 8.55 1.64 21.97
CA ALA A 78 7.62 2.32 22.86
C ALA A 78 6.59 1.34 23.46
N SER A 79 6.32 0.23 22.77
CA SER A 79 5.53 -0.88 23.31
C SER A 79 6.34 -1.73 24.28
N ILE A 80 5.68 -2.63 25.03
CA ILE A 80 6.36 -3.60 25.92
C ILE A 80 7.27 -4.59 25.16
N MET A 81 7.15 -4.65 23.83
CA MET A 81 7.91 -5.57 22.99
C MET A 81 9.40 -5.24 22.95
N ARG A 82 10.26 -6.27 22.95
CA ARG A 82 11.71 -6.14 22.81
C ARG A 82 12.19 -6.87 21.58
N LEU A 83 12.22 -6.18 20.45
CA LEU A 83 12.83 -6.68 19.21
C LEU A 83 14.33 -6.39 19.23
N ASP A 84 15.13 -7.31 18.72
CA ASP A 84 16.54 -7.03 18.41
C ASP A 84 16.70 -6.29 17.07
N ASP A 85 17.90 -5.79 16.80
CA ASP A 85 18.20 -5.01 15.60
C ASP A 85 17.97 -5.81 14.30
N ASP A 86 18.26 -7.12 14.29
CA ASP A 86 18.04 -7.97 13.11
C ASP A 86 16.54 -8.16 12.86
N SER A 87 15.77 -8.39 13.93
CA SER A 87 14.31 -8.51 13.87
C SER A 87 13.63 -7.21 13.41
N MET A 88 14.16 -6.06 13.84
CA MET A 88 13.72 -4.73 13.38
C MET A 88 14.07 -4.50 11.91
N SER A 89 15.28 -4.85 11.47
CA SER A 89 15.68 -4.71 10.07
C SER A 89 14.81 -5.56 9.14
N LYS A 90 14.54 -6.82 9.52
CA LYS A 90 13.64 -7.70 8.74
C LYS A 90 12.23 -7.16 8.66
N MET A 91 11.70 -6.59 9.75
CA MET A 91 10.37 -5.98 9.75
C MET A 91 10.32 -4.79 8.80
N TRP A 92 11.31 -3.90 8.85
CA TRP A 92 11.41 -2.76 7.94
C TRP A 92 11.42 -3.21 6.46
N ASP A 93 12.19 -4.25 6.14
CA ASP A 93 12.25 -4.80 4.78
C ASP A 93 10.89 -5.35 4.34
N LEU A 94 10.17 -6.07 5.22
CA LEU A 94 8.83 -6.57 4.91
C LEU A 94 7.83 -5.43 4.68
N MET A 95 7.76 -4.46 5.61
CA MET A 95 6.85 -3.31 5.51
C MET A 95 7.09 -2.53 4.21
N THR A 96 8.36 -2.20 3.93
CA THR A 96 8.69 -1.40 2.74
C THR A 96 8.44 -2.15 1.44
N MET A 97 8.72 -3.46 1.38
CA MET A 97 8.42 -4.26 0.20
C MET A 97 6.91 -4.44 0.00
N ALA A 98 6.11 -4.52 1.06
CA ALA A 98 4.66 -4.61 0.98
C ALA A 98 4.01 -3.31 0.50
N VAL A 99 4.36 -2.17 1.09
CA VAL A 99 3.86 -0.86 0.62
C VAL A 99 4.30 -0.59 -0.82
N LYS A 100 5.52 -1.00 -1.19
CA LYS A 100 5.99 -0.89 -2.58
C LYS A 100 5.16 -1.75 -3.53
N GLN A 101 4.82 -2.97 -3.13
CA GLN A 101 3.97 -3.87 -3.91
C GLN A 101 2.57 -3.29 -4.09
N GLN A 102 1.96 -2.76 -3.03
CA GLN A 102 0.63 -2.16 -3.08
C GLN A 102 0.62 -0.92 -3.99
N ALA A 103 1.62 -0.04 -3.84
CA ALA A 103 1.75 1.13 -4.69
C ALA A 103 2.02 0.77 -6.17
N LEU A 104 2.72 -0.33 -6.46
CA LEU A 104 2.91 -0.80 -7.83
C LEU A 104 1.63 -1.41 -8.41
N ARG A 105 0.88 -2.16 -7.61
CA ARG A 105 -0.33 -2.88 -8.05
C ARG A 105 -1.59 -2.02 -8.11
N ALA A 106 -1.62 -0.85 -7.48
CA ALA A 106 -2.75 0.06 -7.58
C ALA A 106 -3.05 0.41 -9.05
N ASP A 107 -4.21 0.03 -9.54
CA ASP A 107 -4.62 0.25 -10.93
C ASP A 107 -5.04 1.71 -11.13
N SER A 108 -5.64 2.31 -10.10
CA SER A 108 -5.96 3.74 -10.04
C SER A 108 -5.20 4.45 -8.91
N PRO A 109 -4.96 5.76 -9.01
CA PRO A 109 -4.33 6.52 -7.93
C PRO A 109 -5.16 6.55 -6.64
N GLY A 110 -6.49 6.37 -6.73
CA GLY A 110 -7.38 6.29 -5.58
C GLY A 110 -7.25 5.00 -4.78
N GLU A 111 -6.83 3.90 -5.39
CA GLU A 111 -6.70 2.61 -4.69
C GLU A 111 -5.63 2.62 -3.61
N LEU A 112 -4.56 3.40 -3.76
CA LEU A 112 -3.55 3.50 -2.69
C LEU A 112 -4.12 4.23 -1.46
N LEU A 113 -5.02 5.20 -1.66
CA LEU A 113 -5.74 5.83 -0.55
C LEU A 113 -6.67 4.81 0.09
N GLN A 114 -7.41 4.03 -0.71
CA GLN A 114 -8.26 2.97 -0.18
C GLN A 114 -7.48 1.92 0.61
N ALA A 115 -6.31 1.49 0.13
CA ALA A 115 -5.41 0.61 0.88
C ALA A 115 -5.00 1.21 2.23
N THR A 116 -4.81 2.53 2.29
CA THR A 116 -4.52 3.24 3.54
C THR A 116 -5.70 3.24 4.50
N LEU A 117 -6.92 3.37 3.97
CA LEU A 117 -8.15 3.28 4.77
C LEU A 117 -8.36 1.85 5.28
N ASN A 118 -8.13 0.82 4.45
CA ASN A 118 -8.21 -0.58 4.84
C ASN A 118 -7.29 -0.89 6.04
N HIS A 119 -6.05 -0.37 6.05
CA HIS A 119 -5.15 -0.51 7.19
C HIS A 119 -5.72 0.08 8.48
N ILE A 120 -6.33 1.28 8.41
CA ILE A 120 -6.88 1.98 9.58
C ILE A 120 -8.16 1.32 10.07
N GLU A 121 -9.05 0.93 9.15
CA GLU A 121 -10.27 0.19 9.46
C GLU A 121 -9.93 -1.13 10.15
N TYR A 122 -8.93 -1.87 9.63
CA TYR A 122 -8.45 -3.07 10.29
C TYR A 122 -8.00 -2.81 11.73
N MET A 123 -7.19 -1.77 11.97
CA MET A 123 -6.75 -1.42 13.33
C MET A 123 -7.96 -1.14 14.23
N GLY A 124 -8.95 -0.38 13.76
CA GLY A 124 -10.15 -0.05 14.51
C GLY A 124 -11.03 -1.26 14.84
N GLU A 125 -11.07 -2.25 13.95
CA GLU A 125 -11.88 -3.46 14.10
C GLU A 125 -11.19 -4.56 14.93
N HIS A 126 -9.87 -4.70 14.79
CA HIS A 126 -9.13 -5.85 15.31
C HIS A 126 -8.30 -5.54 16.56
N VAL A 127 -8.01 -4.26 16.85
CA VAL A 127 -7.26 -3.86 18.05
C VAL A 127 -8.23 -3.25 19.08
N PRO A 128 -8.50 -3.93 20.21
CA PRO A 128 -9.44 -3.44 21.20
C PRO A 128 -9.03 -2.08 21.79
N GLY A 129 -9.92 -1.10 21.73
CA GLY A 129 -9.72 0.20 22.38
C GLY A 129 -9.03 1.28 21.53
N VAL A 130 -9.01 1.14 20.20
CA VAL A 130 -8.58 2.20 19.24
C VAL A 130 -9.62 2.53 18.17
N ALA A 131 -10.83 2.00 18.25
CA ALA A 131 -11.87 2.18 17.23
C ALA A 131 -12.23 3.67 17.00
N ALA A 132 -12.25 4.48 18.07
CA ALA A 132 -12.57 5.90 17.96
C ALA A 132 -11.44 6.69 17.27
N GLU A 133 -10.20 6.41 17.64
CA GLU A 133 -9.00 7.00 17.05
C GLU A 133 -8.84 6.60 15.58
N ALA A 134 -9.13 5.34 15.24
CA ALA A 134 -9.16 4.85 13.87
C ALA A 134 -10.21 5.59 13.02
N GLU A 135 -11.43 5.74 13.53
CA GLU A 135 -12.49 6.46 12.83
C GLU A 135 -12.14 7.95 12.63
N GLN A 136 -11.53 8.59 13.64
CA GLN A 136 -11.06 9.98 13.52
C GLN A 136 -9.95 10.11 12.47
N ALA A 137 -8.96 9.20 12.47
CA ALA A 137 -7.90 9.17 11.48
C ALA A 137 -8.44 8.95 10.06
N ARG A 138 -9.41 8.04 9.90
CA ARG A 138 -10.12 7.76 8.64
C ARG A 138 -10.81 9.01 8.09
N GLN A 139 -11.57 9.72 8.94
CA GLN A 139 -12.23 10.97 8.58
C GLN A 139 -11.22 12.07 8.20
N GLY A 140 -10.13 12.19 8.95
CA GLY A 140 -9.05 13.13 8.67
C GLY A 140 -8.40 12.90 7.30
N LEU A 141 -8.11 11.65 6.95
CA LEU A 141 -7.54 11.28 5.65
C LEU A 141 -8.49 11.57 4.49
N LEU A 142 -9.76 11.20 4.62
CA LEU A 142 -10.76 11.50 3.61
C LEU A 142 -10.89 13.01 3.43
N ALA A 143 -10.92 13.79 4.50
CA ALA A 143 -10.95 15.26 4.40
C ALA A 143 -9.68 15.80 3.71
N PHE A 144 -8.51 15.23 4.00
CA PHE A 144 -7.22 15.69 3.46
C PHE A 144 -7.07 15.41 1.95
N TYR A 145 -7.54 14.25 1.47
CA TYR A 145 -7.36 13.80 0.09
C TYR A 145 -8.60 13.95 -0.82
N SER A 146 -9.82 14.08 -0.28
CA SER A 146 -11.08 14.08 -1.06
C SER A 146 -11.17 15.16 -2.14
N ARG A 147 -10.47 16.28 -1.96
CA ARG A 147 -10.47 17.41 -2.91
C ARG A 147 -9.36 17.34 -3.95
N MET A 148 -8.50 16.32 -3.88
CA MET A 148 -7.39 16.18 -4.82
C MET A 148 -7.86 15.53 -6.13
N PRO A 149 -7.51 16.10 -7.29
CA PRO A 149 -7.77 15.47 -8.57
C PRO A 149 -6.91 14.21 -8.73
N SER A 150 -7.35 13.29 -9.59
CA SER A 150 -6.67 12.03 -9.87
C SER A 150 -5.17 12.20 -10.20
N GLY A 151 -4.81 13.24 -10.96
CA GLY A 151 -3.41 13.54 -11.27
C GLY A 151 -2.55 13.88 -10.05
N GLU A 152 -3.10 14.55 -9.04
CA GLU A 152 -2.37 14.83 -7.80
C GLU A 152 -2.25 13.59 -6.91
N LEU A 153 -3.30 12.75 -6.84
CA LEU A 153 -3.22 11.45 -6.18
C LEU A 153 -2.19 10.53 -6.86
N GLN A 154 -2.10 10.59 -8.19
CA GLN A 154 -1.05 9.88 -8.93
C GLN A 154 0.34 10.41 -8.60
N ALA A 155 0.49 11.73 -8.43
CA ALA A 155 1.76 12.30 -8.00
C ALA A 155 2.14 11.90 -6.55
N VAL A 156 1.18 11.74 -5.65
CA VAL A 156 1.39 11.14 -4.32
C VAL A 156 1.86 9.69 -4.43
N ARG A 157 1.18 8.87 -5.25
CA ARG A 157 1.60 7.49 -5.53
C ARG A 157 3.02 7.42 -6.08
N TYR A 158 3.39 8.31 -7.01
CA TYR A 158 4.77 8.42 -7.50
C TYR A 158 5.74 8.84 -6.40
N GLY A 159 5.36 9.72 -5.50
CA GLY A 159 6.14 10.06 -4.30
C GLY A 159 6.49 8.80 -3.50
N VAL A 160 5.51 7.95 -3.23
CA VAL A 160 5.71 6.67 -2.52
C VAL A 160 6.66 5.75 -3.30
N LEU A 161 6.43 5.57 -4.60
CA LEU A 161 7.26 4.69 -5.44
C LEU A 161 8.71 5.18 -5.55
N ASN A 162 8.92 6.49 -5.69
CA ASN A 162 10.24 7.11 -5.71
C ASN A 162 10.94 6.97 -4.36
N TYR A 163 10.21 7.10 -3.25
CA TYR A 163 10.76 6.89 -1.92
C TYR A 163 11.28 5.47 -1.70
N LEU A 164 10.56 4.49 -2.26
CA LEU A 164 10.87 3.06 -2.16
C LEU A 164 11.69 2.55 -3.37
N GLN A 165 12.20 3.47 -4.19
CA GLN A 165 13.01 3.14 -5.35
C GLN A 165 14.31 2.46 -4.93
N GLY A 166 14.76 1.49 -5.73
CA GLY A 166 15.99 0.75 -5.46
C GLY A 166 15.89 -0.34 -4.38
N LEU A 167 14.84 -0.35 -3.55
CA LEU A 167 14.60 -1.45 -2.61
C LEU A 167 14.29 -2.75 -3.37
N ALA A 168 15.09 -3.79 -3.13
CA ALA A 168 14.95 -5.10 -3.76
C ALA A 168 15.35 -6.19 -2.75
N VAL A 169 14.49 -6.39 -1.75
CA VAL A 169 14.68 -7.43 -0.73
C VAL A 169 13.79 -8.63 -1.06
N ARG A 170 14.37 -9.83 -0.93
CA ARG A 170 13.66 -11.08 -1.15
C ARG A 170 12.69 -11.33 -0.01
N VAL A 171 11.41 -11.39 -0.33
CA VAL A 171 10.34 -11.75 0.61
C VAL A 171 9.86 -13.15 0.24
N SER A 172 10.01 -14.11 1.15
CA SER A 172 9.68 -15.52 0.89
C SER A 172 8.24 -15.72 0.42
N LEU A 173 7.31 -14.97 1.01
CA LEU A 173 5.90 -14.98 0.62
C LEU A 173 5.74 -14.56 -0.85
N TYR A 174 6.40 -13.49 -1.27
CA TYR A 174 6.31 -12.99 -2.65
C TYR A 174 6.97 -13.93 -3.66
N LEU A 175 8.07 -14.57 -3.28
CA LEU A 175 8.71 -15.59 -4.12
C LEU A 175 7.77 -16.80 -4.31
N LYS A 176 7.12 -17.27 -3.24
CA LYS A 176 6.17 -18.40 -3.29
C LYS A 176 4.98 -18.12 -4.21
N HIS A 177 4.49 -16.88 -4.23
CA HIS A 177 3.34 -16.47 -5.03
C HIS A 177 3.70 -15.87 -6.39
N GLY A 178 4.98 -15.92 -6.80
CA GLY A 178 5.41 -15.39 -8.10
C GLY A 178 5.26 -13.87 -8.24
N LEU A 179 5.23 -13.15 -7.12
CA LEU A 179 5.17 -11.67 -7.08
C LEU A 179 6.56 -11.04 -7.17
N GLN A 180 7.62 -11.81 -6.92
CA GLN A 180 9.02 -11.39 -7.02
C GLN A 180 9.86 -12.37 -7.83
N ASP A 181 10.93 -11.86 -8.43
CA ASP A 181 12.02 -12.70 -8.92
C ASP A 181 13.05 -13.05 -7.83
N MET A 182 13.99 -13.94 -8.16
CA MET A 182 15.04 -14.39 -7.22
C MET A 182 16.02 -13.28 -6.79
N HIS A 183 15.97 -12.11 -7.43
CA HIS A 183 16.75 -10.93 -7.07
C HIS A 183 15.95 -9.94 -6.20
N GLY A 184 14.74 -10.31 -5.75
CA GLY A 184 13.90 -9.47 -4.89
C GLY A 184 13.21 -8.33 -5.64
N ARG A 185 13.20 -8.34 -6.98
CA ARG A 185 12.48 -7.35 -7.78
C ARG A 185 11.02 -7.78 -7.91
N LEU A 186 10.11 -6.84 -7.65
CA LEU A 186 8.68 -7.06 -7.83
C LEU A 186 8.35 -7.20 -9.32
N LEU A 187 7.51 -8.18 -9.64
CA LEU A 187 7.04 -8.44 -11.00
C LEU A 187 5.77 -7.62 -11.24
N VAL A 188 5.81 -6.78 -12.27
CA VAL A 188 4.64 -5.99 -12.70
C VAL A 188 3.80 -6.85 -13.66
N PRO A 189 2.48 -6.93 -13.47
CA PRO A 189 1.58 -7.61 -14.40
C PRO A 189 1.76 -7.07 -15.83
N LYS A 190 1.84 -7.97 -16.80
CA LYS A 190 1.96 -7.63 -18.23
C LYS A 190 0.67 -7.91 -19.01
N ASP A 191 -0.37 -8.34 -18.30
CA ASP A 191 -1.65 -8.80 -18.82
C ASP A 191 -2.75 -8.39 -17.83
N GLY A 192 -4.01 -8.46 -18.26
CA GLY A 192 -5.17 -8.19 -17.40
C GLY A 192 -5.91 -6.90 -17.73
N PRO A 193 -6.83 -6.45 -16.86
CA PRO A 193 -7.59 -5.23 -17.09
C PRO A 193 -6.66 -4.02 -17.13
N VAL A 194 -6.92 -3.10 -18.05
CA VAL A 194 -6.26 -1.78 -18.03
C VAL A 194 -6.88 -0.87 -16.96
N PRO A 195 -6.19 0.18 -16.50
CA PRO A 195 -6.77 1.14 -15.58
C PRO A 195 -8.09 1.78 -16.07
N PRO A 196 -9.00 2.18 -15.16
CA PRO A 196 -10.19 2.94 -15.52
C PRO A 196 -9.87 4.17 -16.39
N GLY A 197 -10.67 4.37 -17.44
CA GLY A 197 -10.45 5.45 -18.42
C GLY A 197 -9.41 5.14 -19.49
N CYS A 198 -8.77 3.97 -19.47
CA CYS A 198 -7.89 3.52 -20.54
C CYS A 198 -8.59 2.55 -21.51
N GLU A 199 -8.20 2.60 -22.78
CA GLU A 199 -8.53 1.57 -23.76
C GLU A 199 -7.43 0.48 -23.74
N PRO A 200 -7.77 -0.81 -23.93
CA PRO A 200 -6.77 -1.86 -24.08
C PRO A 200 -5.76 -1.51 -25.19
N PRO A 201 -4.44 -1.60 -24.93
CA PRO A 201 -3.45 -1.36 -25.97
C PRO A 201 -3.59 -2.41 -27.07
N GLY A 202 -3.31 -2.00 -28.31
CA GLY A 202 -3.40 -2.89 -29.46
C GLY A 202 -3.92 -2.24 -30.74
N THR A 203 -4.44 -1.02 -30.61
CA THR A 203 -5.00 -0.26 -31.73
C THR A 203 -4.23 1.04 -31.92
N MET A 204 -3.66 1.26 -33.11
CA MET A 204 -3.08 2.54 -33.52
C MET A 204 -4.05 3.23 -34.47
N ARG A 205 -4.39 4.49 -34.18
CA ARG A 205 -5.27 5.33 -35.00
C ARG A 205 -4.40 6.41 -35.67
N ILE A 206 -4.38 6.43 -36.99
CA ILE A 206 -3.75 7.50 -37.77
C ILE A 206 -4.84 8.52 -38.10
N MET A 207 -4.59 9.77 -37.76
CA MET A 207 -5.51 10.90 -37.94
C MET A 207 -5.13 11.68 -39.20
N ASP A 208 -6.12 12.14 -39.97
CA ASP A 208 -5.86 13.06 -41.09
C ASP A 208 -5.38 14.41 -40.54
N GLY A 209 -4.13 14.80 -40.81
CA GLY A 209 -3.51 16.02 -40.29
C GLY A 209 -4.04 17.32 -40.91
N GLY A 210 -5.31 17.37 -41.30
CA GLY A 210 -5.93 18.46 -42.06
C GLY A 210 -6.24 19.73 -41.28
N GLY A 211 -5.92 19.80 -39.98
CA GLY A 211 -6.06 21.02 -39.16
C GLY A 211 -7.49 21.53 -38.97
N ARG A 212 -8.51 20.66 -39.09
CA ARG A 212 -9.92 20.99 -38.79
C ARG A 212 -10.35 20.26 -37.52
N GLU A 213 -11.23 20.88 -36.74
CA GLU A 213 -11.66 20.48 -35.38
C GLU A 213 -12.24 19.05 -35.23
N VAL A 214 -12.33 18.26 -36.31
CA VAL A 214 -12.76 16.86 -36.28
C VAL A 214 -11.77 16.03 -37.07
N ASP A 215 -10.64 15.72 -36.45
CA ASP A 215 -9.67 14.78 -37.00
C ASP A 215 -10.35 13.43 -37.25
N THR A 216 -10.44 13.02 -38.52
CA THR A 216 -11.06 11.75 -38.90
C THR A 216 -10.01 10.64 -38.85
N VAL A 217 -10.35 9.50 -38.24
CA VAL A 217 -9.47 8.31 -38.26
C VAL A 217 -9.40 7.78 -39.69
N VAL A 218 -8.26 7.95 -40.34
CA VAL A 218 -8.03 7.53 -41.73
C VAL A 218 -7.51 6.10 -41.84
N GLN A 219 -6.85 5.61 -40.80
CA GLN A 219 -6.32 4.25 -40.78
C GLN A 219 -6.27 3.70 -39.36
N VAL A 220 -6.63 2.42 -39.23
CA VAL A 220 -6.48 1.66 -37.99
C VAL A 220 -5.46 0.55 -38.24
N LEU A 221 -4.43 0.51 -37.41
CA LEU A 221 -3.38 -0.50 -37.43
C LEU A 221 -3.38 -1.28 -36.12
N HIS A 222 -2.89 -2.53 -36.17
CA HIS A 222 -2.70 -3.34 -34.99
C HIS A 222 -1.29 -3.14 -34.40
N PHE A 223 -1.20 -2.96 -33.08
CA PHE A 223 0.05 -2.94 -32.32
C PHE A 223 0.15 -4.20 -31.45
N PRO A 224 1.19 -5.03 -31.59
CA PRO A 224 1.37 -6.19 -30.74
C PRO A 224 1.81 -5.74 -29.34
N ALA A 225 0.85 -5.56 -28.43
CA ALA A 225 1.11 -5.06 -27.07
C ALA A 225 1.97 -5.99 -26.19
N GLY A 226 2.19 -7.23 -26.62
CA GLY A 226 3.00 -8.21 -25.89
C GLY A 226 2.32 -8.81 -24.66
N GLY A 227 1.03 -8.53 -24.47
CA GLY A 227 0.21 -9.05 -23.39
C GLY A 227 -1.28 -9.07 -23.72
N GLN A 228 -2.06 -9.83 -22.95
CA GLN A 228 -3.51 -9.97 -23.06
C GLN A 228 -4.19 -8.92 -22.17
N PHE A 229 -4.36 -7.72 -22.70
CA PHE A 229 -5.04 -6.65 -22.01
C PHE A 229 -6.54 -6.68 -22.26
N THR A 230 -7.33 -6.52 -21.20
CA THR A 230 -8.79 -6.45 -21.27
C THR A 230 -9.27 -5.06 -20.89
N SER A 231 -10.54 -4.78 -21.19
CA SER A 231 -11.20 -3.54 -20.75
C SER A 231 -11.06 -3.34 -19.24
N PRO A 232 -11.16 -2.09 -18.75
CA PRO A 232 -10.98 -1.82 -17.34
C PRO A 232 -11.87 -2.67 -16.43
N ALA A 233 -11.28 -3.12 -15.32
CA ALA A 233 -12.06 -3.56 -14.18
C ALA A 233 -12.95 -2.37 -13.74
N ARG A 234 -14.14 -2.65 -13.20
CA ARG A 234 -15.07 -1.61 -12.76
C ARG A 234 -14.30 -0.58 -11.92
N ASP A 235 -14.43 0.70 -12.29
CA ASP A 235 -13.85 1.79 -11.53
C ASP A 235 -14.44 1.72 -10.11
N ALA A 236 -13.59 1.33 -9.16
CA ALA A 236 -13.94 1.32 -7.75
C ALA A 236 -14.36 2.72 -7.28
N GLY A 237 -13.90 3.78 -7.98
CA GLY A 237 -14.05 5.15 -7.51
C GLY A 237 -13.40 5.35 -6.13
N PRO A 238 -13.52 6.56 -5.55
CA PRO A 238 -13.21 6.76 -4.14
C PRO A 238 -14.23 5.97 -3.30
N GLY A 239 -13.83 4.82 -2.74
CA GLY A 239 -14.66 3.99 -1.87
C GLY A 239 -15.08 2.63 -2.44
N GLY A 240 -14.55 2.17 -3.58
CA GLY A 240 -14.73 0.79 -4.00
C GLY A 240 -13.72 -0.13 -3.33
N ASN A 241 -14.15 -1.33 -2.93
CA ASN A 241 -13.35 -2.30 -2.20
C ASN A 241 -12.14 -2.75 -3.04
N THR A 242 -10.93 -2.36 -2.63
CA THR A 242 -9.66 -2.92 -3.13
C THR A 242 -9.18 -4.01 -2.17
N GLU A 243 -8.52 -5.03 -2.71
CA GLU A 243 -7.81 -6.05 -1.92
C GLU A 243 -6.45 -5.56 -1.40
N LEU A 244 -5.99 -4.38 -1.85
CA LEU A 244 -4.77 -3.77 -1.36
C LEU A 244 -4.93 -3.25 0.07
N GLY A 245 -3.85 -3.30 0.85
CA GLY A 245 -3.88 -2.87 2.26
C GLY A 245 -4.68 -3.79 3.18
N CYS A 246 -5.06 -4.98 2.73
CA CYS A 246 -5.59 -6.06 3.57
C CYS A 246 -4.45 -6.91 4.15
N ASN A 247 -4.73 -7.65 5.23
CA ASN A 247 -3.75 -8.50 5.90
C ASN A 247 -3.39 -9.73 5.04
N LEU A 248 -2.42 -9.53 4.15
CA LEU A 248 -1.89 -10.56 3.26
C LEU A 248 -1.38 -11.78 4.06
N TYR A 249 -0.82 -11.55 5.24
CA TYR A 249 -0.15 -12.60 6.01
C TYR A 249 -1.14 -13.60 6.62
N SER A 250 -2.39 -13.22 6.86
CA SER A 250 -3.44 -14.14 7.32
C SER A 250 -4.06 -14.99 6.20
N GLU A 251 -4.07 -14.50 4.96
CA GLU A 251 -4.75 -15.19 3.84
C GLU A 251 -3.91 -16.32 3.23
N PHE A 252 -2.58 -16.26 3.35
CA PHE A 252 -1.67 -17.25 2.74
C PHE A 252 -1.27 -18.41 3.65
N GLU A 253 -1.88 -18.55 4.83
CA GLU A 253 -1.54 -19.59 5.82
C GLU A 253 -2.39 -20.89 5.77
N ASP A 254 -3.40 -21.06 4.90
CA ASP A 254 -3.99 -22.41 4.67
C ASP A 254 -4.62 -22.55 3.26
N PRO A 255 -4.42 -23.66 2.52
CA PRO A 255 -4.78 -25.01 2.95
C PRO A 255 -3.73 -26.10 2.66
N GLY A 256 -3.26 -26.81 3.70
CA GLY A 256 -2.80 -28.21 3.55
C GLY A 256 -1.29 -28.47 3.59
N GLY A 257 -0.72 -28.40 4.78
CA GLY A 257 0.53 -29.10 5.12
C GLY A 257 0.23 -30.25 6.07
N VAL A 258 -0.09 -31.43 5.53
CA VAL A 258 -0.16 -32.68 6.30
C VAL A 258 1.17 -32.85 7.02
N ALA A 259 1.13 -32.86 8.36
CA ALA A 259 2.20 -33.37 9.18
C ALA A 259 2.42 -34.83 8.79
N THR A 260 3.45 -35.10 8.00
CA THR A 260 4.02 -36.44 7.91
C THR A 260 4.97 -36.63 9.08
N ALA A 261 4.72 -37.72 9.80
CA ALA A 261 5.39 -38.23 10.98
C ALA A 261 6.93 -38.24 10.90
#